data_AF-A0A3A0DWP2-F1
#
_entry.id   AF-A0A3A0DWP2-F1
#
_cell.length_a   1.000
_cell.length_b   1.000
_cell.length_c   1.000
_cell.angle_alpha   90.00
_cell.angle_beta   90.00
_cell.angle_gamma   90.00
#
_symmetry.space_group_name_H-M   'P 1'
#
loop_
_entity.id
_entity.type
_entity.pdbx_description
1 polymer ?
#
loop_
_entity_poly.entity_id
_entity_poly.type
_entity_poly.pdbx_seq_one_letter_code
_entity_poly.pdbx_strand_id
1 'polypeptide(L)'
;MRFASACVATGLLGFGSTASYAQTSAVASGSWFNGATWSAGVPDGTTAANVDGGFTVAVDAAGATTNKLDVGNAAGQSGGVSVAAGADLTIANNGPLPSIRIGQAAGGSGTLEVNGGSVTVNGPNADSGFAIGDLMIGDLGSGVMTMTSGTVVASDEMIIAAAPGSAGTVTVSGGTLSTQRRSIIVGFDGNATLNVSDAGSVKPNFDLLVGFRQGSQGTVNQSGGTIEAGIVFTNSFTGGTGSTVNVNMTGGTATARIAYVLGQGRGTTTMNHSGGVINALTNNGDFVVSDGGGNTSVYNISGAAQVNLLHNVIIGTFEGSNGTINQTGGAIVAGDNLAVGRDGVGAWNLAGGSASAKHAFLGDFDTSHGTMKITGGALN
;
A
#
# COMPACT_ATOMS: atom_id res chain seq x y z
N MET A 1 -1.34 17.28 -17.52
CA MET A 1 0.11 17.59 -17.37
C MET A 1 0.89 16.37 -17.81
N ARG A 2 1.73 16.50 -18.85
CA ARG A 2 2.62 15.41 -19.30
C ARG A 2 3.77 15.28 -18.30
N PHE A 3 3.85 14.19 -17.54
CA PHE A 3 5.09 13.82 -16.84
C PHE A 3 5.91 12.95 -17.78
N ALA A 4 7.12 13.41 -18.09
CA ALA A 4 8.01 12.78 -19.05
C ALA A 4 8.49 11.42 -18.53
N SER A 5 8.30 10.39 -19.35
CA SER A 5 8.94 9.08 -19.22
C SER A 5 10.45 9.21 -19.36
N ALA A 6 11.18 8.97 -18.28
CA ALA A 6 12.56 8.52 -18.34
C ALA A 6 12.93 7.83 -17.03
N CYS A 7 13.06 6.49 -17.06
CA CYS A 7 14.29 5.83 -16.65
C CYS A 7 14.17 4.32 -16.88
N VAL A 8 14.92 3.81 -17.85
CA VAL A 8 15.31 2.40 -17.92
C VAL A 8 16.51 2.24 -16.99
N ALA A 9 16.42 1.34 -16.01
CA ALA A 9 17.60 0.79 -15.35
C ALA A 9 17.35 -0.67 -14.96
N THR A 10 17.73 -1.55 -15.88
CA THR A 10 18.05 -2.95 -15.61
C THR A 10 19.27 -2.96 -14.70
N GLY A 11 19.12 -3.45 -13.47
CA GLY A 11 20.23 -3.57 -12.54
C GLY A 11 19.79 -4.20 -11.23
N LEU A 12 20.09 -5.49 -11.06
CA LEU A 12 20.15 -6.13 -9.76
C LEU A 12 21.21 -5.38 -8.94
N LEU A 13 20.77 -4.45 -8.09
CA LEU A 13 21.65 -3.80 -7.13
C LEU A 13 22.06 -4.87 -6.11
N GLY A 14 23.26 -5.42 -6.28
CA GLY A 14 23.94 -6.08 -5.19
C GLY A 14 24.10 -5.05 -4.07
N PHE A 15 23.47 -5.30 -2.92
CA PHE A 15 23.65 -4.48 -1.74
C PHE A 15 25.12 -4.54 -1.34
N GLY A 16 25.84 -3.43 -1.53
CA GLY A 16 27.18 -3.25 -0.99
C GLY A 16 27.17 -3.45 0.52
N SER A 17 28.25 -4.04 1.04
CA SER A 17 28.43 -4.35 2.46
C SER A 17 28.00 -3.19 3.35
N THR A 18 26.93 -3.38 4.12
CA THR A 18 26.45 -2.44 5.14
C THR A 18 27.51 -2.29 6.23
N ALA A 19 27.62 -1.10 6.82
CA ALA A 19 28.31 -0.94 8.10
C ALA A 19 27.81 -2.01 9.08
N SER A 20 28.72 -2.85 9.57
CA SER A 20 28.40 -3.94 10.49
C SER A 20 28.19 -3.33 11.88
N TYR A 21 26.95 -3.08 12.27
CA TYR A 21 26.64 -2.77 13.66
C TYR A 21 26.93 -3.99 14.53
N ALA A 22 27.21 -3.76 15.82
CA ALA A 22 27.16 -4.85 16.79
C ALA A 22 25.76 -5.46 16.74
N GLN A 23 25.67 -6.78 16.61
CA GLN A 23 24.42 -7.50 16.48
C GLN A 23 24.18 -8.35 17.73
N THR A 24 22.94 -8.40 18.18
CA THR A 24 22.47 -9.36 19.18
C THR A 24 21.29 -10.15 18.59
N SER A 25 21.31 -11.47 18.74
CA SER A 25 20.32 -12.37 18.17
C SER A 25 19.48 -13.00 19.27
N ALA A 26 18.19 -13.22 19.01
CA ALA A 26 17.33 -13.98 19.89
C ALA A 26 17.86 -15.42 20.03
N VAL A 27 17.99 -15.90 21.27
CA VAL A 27 18.39 -17.27 21.60
C VAL A 27 17.30 -18.04 22.34
N ALA A 28 16.21 -17.36 22.68
CA ALA A 28 15.00 -17.90 23.26
C ALA A 28 13.83 -16.96 22.99
N SER A 29 12.59 -17.46 23.08
CA SER A 29 11.41 -16.61 23.17
C SER A 29 11.35 -15.96 24.56
N GLY A 30 10.97 -14.69 24.64
CA GLY A 30 10.90 -13.98 25.92
C GLY A 30 10.80 -12.47 25.79
N SER A 31 10.82 -11.78 26.93
CA SER A 31 10.80 -10.31 26.98
C SER A 31 12.03 -9.72 26.29
N TRP A 32 11.83 -8.63 25.55
CA TRP A 32 12.88 -7.79 24.98
C TRP A 32 13.89 -7.35 26.05
N PHE A 33 13.43 -7.04 27.26
CA PHE A 33 14.25 -6.50 28.34
C PHE A 33 15.02 -7.57 29.13
N ASN A 34 14.79 -8.85 28.85
CA ASN A 34 15.53 -9.93 29.48
C ASN A 34 16.82 -10.21 28.71
N GLY A 35 17.98 -10.02 29.36
CA GLY A 35 19.29 -10.33 28.76
C GLY A 35 19.43 -11.79 28.31
N ALA A 36 18.71 -12.74 28.93
CA ALA A 36 18.73 -14.14 28.52
C ALA A 36 17.99 -14.42 27.20
N THR A 37 17.16 -13.49 26.72
CA THR A 37 16.53 -13.55 25.40
C THR A 37 17.58 -13.41 24.29
N TRP A 38 18.73 -12.79 24.59
CA TRP A 38 19.66 -12.26 23.60
C TRP A 38 21.08 -12.82 23.73
N SER A 39 21.71 -13.13 22.59
CA SER A 39 23.05 -13.71 22.55
C SER A 39 24.16 -12.77 23.06
N ALA A 40 23.94 -11.45 22.96
CA ALA A 40 24.93 -10.42 23.27
C ALA A 40 24.33 -9.25 24.07
N GLY A 41 23.41 -9.56 25.00
CA GLY A 41 22.71 -8.57 25.80
C GLY A 41 21.50 -7.94 25.11
N VAL A 42 20.71 -7.19 25.88
CA VAL A 42 19.50 -6.51 25.42
C VAL A 42 19.87 -5.49 24.34
N PRO A 43 19.19 -5.48 23.16
CA PRO A 43 19.46 -4.50 22.14
C PRO A 43 19.23 -3.06 22.65
N ASP A 44 20.07 -2.15 22.18
CA ASP A 44 19.97 -0.72 22.36
C ASP A 44 20.08 0.04 21.01
N GLY A 45 19.97 1.37 21.03
CA GLY A 45 20.04 2.22 19.82
C GLY A 45 21.34 2.14 19.00
N THR A 46 22.35 1.42 19.49
CA THR A 46 23.64 1.20 18.80
C THR A 46 23.79 -0.23 18.27
N THR A 47 22.97 -1.17 18.71
CA THR A 47 23.02 -2.58 18.29
C THR A 47 21.87 -2.94 17.35
N ALA A 48 22.09 -3.85 16.40
CA ALA A 48 21.03 -4.45 15.61
C ALA A 48 20.43 -5.67 16.34
N ALA A 49 19.11 -5.82 16.27
CA ALA A 49 18.37 -6.94 16.84
C ALA A 49 17.97 -7.90 15.72
N ASN A 50 18.36 -9.17 15.86
CA ASN A 50 17.94 -10.25 14.95
C ASN A 50 17.03 -11.25 15.66
N VAL A 51 15.89 -11.60 15.07
CA VAL A 51 14.96 -12.58 15.60
C VAL A 51 14.73 -13.69 14.57
N ASP A 52 15.33 -14.85 14.84
CA ASP A 52 15.29 -16.07 14.03
C ASP A 52 14.98 -17.30 14.93
N GLY A 53 15.13 -18.52 14.40
CA GLY A 53 15.03 -19.77 15.19
C GLY A 53 13.62 -20.17 15.61
N GLY A 54 12.60 -19.52 15.04
CA GLY A 54 11.21 -19.65 15.47
C GLY A 54 10.92 -18.93 16.80
N PHE A 55 11.85 -18.10 17.30
CA PHE A 55 11.66 -17.37 18.54
C PHE A 55 10.68 -16.22 18.38
N THR A 56 10.00 -15.89 19.47
CA THR A 56 9.15 -14.71 19.57
C THR A 56 9.62 -13.82 20.72
N VAL A 57 9.97 -12.58 20.40
CA VAL A 57 10.41 -11.58 21.36
C VAL A 57 9.26 -10.62 21.67
N ALA A 58 8.92 -10.48 22.95
CA ALA A 58 7.85 -9.61 23.42
C ALA A 58 8.42 -8.26 23.92
N VAL A 59 8.01 -7.16 23.29
CA VAL A 59 8.16 -5.82 23.83
C VAL A 59 6.98 -5.57 24.76
N ASP A 60 7.20 -5.84 26.05
CA ASP A 60 6.19 -5.91 27.11
C ASP A 60 6.24 -4.75 28.11
N ALA A 61 7.16 -3.81 27.90
CA ALA A 61 7.30 -2.57 28.67
C ALA A 61 7.85 -1.44 27.77
N ALA A 62 7.81 -0.22 28.30
CA ALA A 62 8.32 0.95 27.59
C ALA A 62 9.86 1.00 27.53
N GLY A 63 10.41 1.63 26.50
CA GLY A 63 11.83 1.91 26.33
C GLY A 63 12.60 0.86 25.53
N ALA A 64 11.94 -0.04 24.79
CA ALA A 64 12.67 -0.94 23.90
C ALA A 64 13.26 -0.14 22.74
N THR A 65 14.54 -0.30 22.49
CA THR A 65 15.23 0.40 21.41
C THR A 65 16.19 -0.55 20.69
N THR A 66 16.34 -0.37 19.40
CA THR A 66 17.39 -1.02 18.61
C THR A 66 17.85 -0.07 17.50
N ASN A 67 19.05 -0.26 16.95
CA ASN A 67 19.46 0.45 15.75
C ASN A 67 18.66 0.00 14.52
N LYS A 68 18.40 -1.30 14.45
CA LYS A 68 17.76 -2.02 13.35
C LYS A 68 17.06 -3.27 13.86
N LEU A 69 15.96 -3.66 13.24
CA LEU A 69 15.26 -4.90 13.55
C LEU A 69 15.13 -5.78 12.31
N ASP A 70 15.69 -6.98 12.38
CA ASP A 70 15.51 -8.03 11.38
C ASP A 70 14.77 -9.22 11.99
N VAL A 71 13.74 -9.70 11.31
CA VAL A 71 12.92 -10.84 11.74
C VAL A 71 12.78 -11.81 10.56
N GLY A 72 13.19 -13.06 10.73
CA GLY A 72 13.31 -13.99 9.61
C GLY A 72 14.44 -13.60 8.65
N ASN A 73 15.64 -13.46 9.19
CA ASN A 73 16.85 -12.91 8.56
C ASN A 73 17.66 -13.92 7.73
N ALA A 74 17.31 -15.21 7.77
CA ALA A 74 17.98 -16.20 6.93
C ALA A 74 16.99 -17.18 6.30
N ALA A 75 17.41 -17.79 5.19
CA ALA A 75 16.62 -18.79 4.49
C ALA A 75 16.26 -19.95 5.42
N GLY A 76 14.98 -20.33 5.47
CA GLY A 76 14.47 -21.38 6.33
C GLY A 76 14.35 -20.98 7.82
N GLN A 77 14.74 -19.76 8.19
CA GLN A 77 14.52 -19.23 9.54
C GLN A 77 13.18 -18.51 9.63
N SER A 78 12.59 -18.56 10.82
CA SER A 78 11.43 -17.77 11.17
C SER A 78 11.65 -17.00 12.46
N GLY A 79 10.93 -15.91 12.67
CA GLY A 79 10.96 -15.17 13.94
C GLY A 79 9.71 -14.31 14.11
N GLY A 80 9.52 -13.78 15.32
CA GLY A 80 8.41 -12.91 15.63
C GLY A 80 8.73 -11.85 16.67
N VAL A 81 8.13 -10.67 16.51
CA VAL A 81 8.13 -9.61 17.52
C VAL A 81 6.69 -9.23 17.85
N SER A 82 6.36 -9.14 19.13
CA SER A 82 5.07 -8.62 19.59
C SER A 82 5.27 -7.37 20.44
N VAL A 83 4.43 -6.37 20.26
CA VAL A 83 4.46 -5.11 20.99
C VAL A 83 3.15 -4.96 21.75
N ALA A 84 3.24 -5.04 23.07
CA ALA A 84 2.09 -5.04 23.97
C ALA A 84 1.49 -3.64 24.18
N ALA A 85 0.28 -3.59 24.72
CA ALA A 85 -0.39 -2.35 25.07
C ALA A 85 0.46 -1.50 26.03
N GLY A 86 0.67 -0.22 25.67
CA GLY A 86 1.46 0.71 26.47
C GLY A 86 2.98 0.50 26.41
N ALA A 87 3.47 -0.48 25.65
CA ALA A 87 4.89 -0.66 25.36
C ALA A 87 5.30 0.13 24.12
N ASP A 88 6.60 0.42 23.96
CA ASP A 88 7.14 1.08 22.79
C ASP A 88 8.43 0.42 22.30
N LEU A 89 8.53 0.28 20.98
CA LEU A 89 9.73 -0.11 20.26
C LEU A 89 10.17 1.07 19.38
N THR A 90 11.34 1.61 19.68
CA THR A 90 11.95 2.69 18.92
C THR A 90 13.14 2.19 18.13
N ILE A 91 13.15 2.41 16.82
CA ILE A 91 14.31 2.14 15.97
C ILE A 91 15.12 3.42 15.86
N ALA A 92 16.31 3.44 16.46
CA ALA A 92 17.17 4.62 16.47
C ALA A 92 17.66 5.02 15.07
N ASN A 93 17.73 4.04 14.15
CA ASN A 93 18.02 4.26 12.72
C ASN A 93 19.34 5.00 12.46
N ASN A 94 20.39 4.70 13.22
CA ASN A 94 21.70 5.35 13.03
C ASN A 94 22.52 4.73 11.87
N GLY A 95 21.87 4.07 10.91
CA GLY A 95 22.53 3.28 9.87
C GLY A 95 21.84 3.28 8.51
N PRO A 96 22.38 2.54 7.52
CA PRO A 96 21.76 2.45 6.21
C PRO A 96 20.45 1.69 6.33
N LEU A 97 19.44 2.22 5.66
CA LEU A 97 18.13 1.59 5.53
C LEU A 97 18.25 0.23 4.83
N PRO A 98 17.30 -0.69 5.05
CA PRO A 98 16.05 -0.56 5.83
C PRO A 98 16.24 -0.66 7.35
N SER A 99 15.37 0.00 8.13
CA SER A 99 15.41 0.04 9.60
C SER A 99 14.69 -1.14 10.26
N ILE A 100 13.59 -1.60 9.67
CA ILE A 100 12.84 -2.80 10.08
C ILE A 100 12.61 -3.68 8.85
N ARG A 101 12.98 -4.96 8.94
CA ARG A 101 12.72 -5.97 7.90
C ARG A 101 12.05 -7.20 8.51
N ILE A 102 10.84 -7.48 8.04
CA ILE A 102 10.06 -8.65 8.44
C ILE A 102 10.01 -9.61 7.24
N GLY A 103 10.57 -10.81 7.38
CA GLY A 103 10.80 -11.70 6.25
C GLY A 103 11.93 -11.19 5.36
N GLN A 104 13.11 -11.01 5.95
CA GLN A 104 14.24 -10.34 5.32
C GLN A 104 14.87 -11.16 4.18
N ALA A 105 15.10 -12.46 4.38
CA ALA A 105 15.79 -13.31 3.41
C ALA A 105 14.83 -14.16 2.58
N ALA A 106 15.24 -14.52 1.36
CA ALA A 106 14.48 -15.47 0.54
C ALA A 106 14.29 -16.81 1.29
N GLY A 107 13.04 -17.26 1.41
CA GLY A 107 12.67 -18.43 2.20
C GLY A 107 12.69 -18.24 3.72
N GLY A 108 13.00 -17.04 4.22
CA GLY A 108 12.81 -16.65 5.62
C GLY A 108 11.41 -16.09 5.86
N SER A 109 10.91 -16.20 7.10
CA SER A 109 9.60 -15.66 7.49
C SER A 109 9.63 -14.84 8.78
N GLY A 110 8.92 -13.72 8.80
CA GLY A 110 8.85 -12.86 9.99
C GLY A 110 7.44 -12.46 10.34
N THR A 111 7.19 -12.25 11.63
CA THR A 111 5.94 -11.65 12.13
C THR A 111 6.20 -10.41 12.99
N LEU A 112 5.34 -9.40 12.85
CA LEU A 112 5.25 -8.24 13.73
C LEU A 112 3.82 -8.06 14.20
N GLU A 113 3.57 -8.18 15.50
CA GLU A 113 2.26 -7.96 16.11
C GLU A 113 2.27 -6.68 16.95
N VAL A 114 1.32 -5.78 16.69
CA VAL A 114 1.15 -4.53 17.45
C VAL A 114 -0.23 -4.50 18.09
N ASN A 115 -0.24 -4.72 19.40
CA ASN A 115 -1.44 -4.89 20.21
C ASN A 115 -1.57 -3.76 21.24
N GLY A 116 -1.54 -2.51 20.76
CA GLY A 116 -1.79 -1.32 21.59
C GLY A 116 -0.55 -0.52 22.00
N GLY A 117 0.64 -0.99 21.65
CA GLY A 117 1.89 -0.25 21.82
C GLY A 117 2.24 0.62 20.61
N SER A 118 3.43 1.23 20.64
CA SER A 118 3.94 2.04 19.53
C SER A 118 5.21 1.47 18.93
N VAL A 119 5.28 1.42 17.59
CA VAL A 119 6.52 1.17 16.84
C VAL A 119 6.89 2.42 16.07
N THR A 120 8.05 2.98 16.34
CA THR A 120 8.52 4.22 15.68
C THR A 120 9.89 4.00 15.09
N VAL A 121 10.07 4.37 13.83
CA VAL A 121 11.39 4.53 13.22
C VAL A 121 11.79 6.00 13.36
N ASN A 122 12.85 6.26 14.15
CA ASN A 122 13.35 7.61 14.36
C ASN A 122 14.25 8.06 13.20
N GLY A 123 14.39 9.38 13.07
CA GLY A 123 15.48 10.01 12.34
C GLY A 123 15.10 10.56 10.97
N PRO A 124 15.76 11.65 10.53
CA PRO A 124 15.67 12.10 9.15
C PRO A 124 16.51 11.13 8.34
N ASN A 125 15.88 10.30 7.53
CA ASN A 125 16.63 9.60 6.50
C ASN A 125 17.40 10.65 5.68
N ALA A 126 18.73 10.54 5.63
CA ALA A 126 19.41 10.95 4.41
C ALA A 126 18.69 10.21 3.28
N ASP A 127 18.22 10.94 2.26
CA ASP A 127 17.32 10.42 1.22
C ASP A 127 17.61 8.94 0.95
N SER A 128 16.66 8.10 1.36
CA SER A 128 16.73 6.63 1.36
C SER A 128 16.97 6.04 -0.02
N GLY A 129 16.98 6.87 -1.06
CA GLY A 129 16.88 6.44 -2.44
C GLY A 129 15.52 5.82 -2.70
N PHE A 130 15.35 5.39 -3.94
CA PHE A 130 14.15 4.68 -4.34
C PHE A 130 14.23 3.21 -3.91
N ALA A 131 13.10 2.64 -3.45
CA ALA A 131 12.95 1.21 -3.13
C ALA A 131 13.68 0.70 -1.88
N ILE A 132 14.14 1.59 -0.99
CA ILE A 132 14.74 1.22 0.29
C ILE A 132 13.83 1.81 1.38
N GLY A 133 12.72 1.14 1.65
CA GLY A 133 11.75 1.59 2.67
C GLY A 133 12.32 1.48 4.09
N ASP A 134 11.75 2.22 5.04
CA ASP A 134 12.13 2.14 6.46
C ASP A 134 11.62 0.86 7.09
N LEU A 135 10.39 0.51 6.73
CA LEU A 135 9.69 -0.66 7.20
C LEU A 135 9.32 -1.50 5.98
N MET A 136 9.93 -2.69 5.92
CA MET A 136 9.72 -3.67 4.86
C MET A 136 9.02 -4.90 5.41
N ILE A 137 7.87 -5.23 4.83
CA ILE A 137 7.09 -6.42 5.16
C ILE A 137 7.14 -7.37 3.96
N GLY A 138 7.88 -8.46 4.09
CA GLY A 138 8.29 -9.31 2.97
C GLY A 138 9.34 -8.58 2.14
N ASP A 139 10.58 -8.51 2.62
CA ASP A 139 11.69 -7.91 1.87
C ASP A 139 12.08 -8.82 0.70
N LEU A 140 12.84 -9.89 0.99
CA LEU A 140 13.12 -10.98 0.05
C LEU A 140 12.30 -12.24 0.36
N GLY A 141 11.76 -12.34 1.58
CA GLY A 141 11.04 -13.50 2.10
C GLY A 141 9.55 -13.27 2.30
N SER A 142 9.00 -13.88 3.35
CA SER A 142 7.59 -13.73 3.75
C SER A 142 7.46 -12.90 5.03
N GLY A 143 6.78 -11.76 4.97
CA GLY A 143 6.54 -10.92 6.14
C GLY A 143 5.05 -10.79 6.45
N VAL A 144 4.71 -10.83 7.74
CA VAL A 144 3.35 -10.56 8.22
C VAL A 144 3.38 -9.50 9.31
N MET A 145 2.57 -8.46 9.16
CA MET A 145 2.31 -7.49 10.22
C MET A 145 0.82 -7.48 10.56
N THR A 146 0.50 -7.60 11.85
CA THR A 146 -0.88 -7.51 12.35
C THR A 146 -0.96 -6.41 13.40
N MET A 147 -1.90 -5.50 13.23
CA MET A 147 -2.12 -4.36 14.10
C MET A 147 -3.58 -4.31 14.53
N THR A 148 -3.82 -4.52 15.83
CA THR A 148 -5.16 -4.50 16.43
C THR A 148 -5.47 -3.21 17.18
N SER A 149 -4.43 -2.48 17.58
CA SER A 149 -4.48 -1.14 18.19
C SER A 149 -3.07 -0.55 18.27
N GLY A 150 -2.94 0.69 18.75
CA GLY A 150 -1.65 1.36 18.93
C GLY A 150 -1.23 2.21 17.73
N THR A 151 0.07 2.42 17.55
CA THR A 151 0.63 3.23 16.46
C THR A 151 1.83 2.56 15.81
N VAL A 152 1.93 2.63 14.49
CA VAL A 152 3.15 2.33 13.74
C VAL A 152 3.47 3.51 12.84
N VAL A 153 4.66 4.07 13.02
CA VAL A 153 5.13 5.25 12.29
C VAL A 153 6.46 4.94 11.63
N ALA A 154 6.46 4.86 10.30
CA ALA A 154 7.68 4.88 9.51
C ALA A 154 8.06 6.34 9.21
N SER A 155 9.32 6.70 9.39
CA SER A 155 9.80 8.06 9.15
C SER A 155 9.69 8.49 7.68
N ASP A 156 9.72 7.55 6.73
CA ASP A 156 9.81 7.86 5.31
C ASP A 156 8.84 7.04 4.45
N GLU A 157 9.17 5.80 4.09
CA GLU A 157 8.37 4.95 3.21
C GLU A 157 8.19 3.55 3.82
N MET A 158 7.03 2.95 3.57
CA MET A 158 6.78 1.54 3.86
C MET A 158 6.63 0.76 2.55
N ILE A 159 7.25 -0.42 2.50
CA ILE A 159 7.16 -1.31 1.34
C ILE A 159 6.67 -2.69 1.78
N ILE A 160 5.67 -3.21 1.08
CA ILE A 160 5.13 -4.56 1.26
C ILE A 160 5.46 -5.38 0.01
N ALA A 161 6.11 -6.53 0.21
CA ALA A 161 6.61 -7.42 -0.83
C ALA A 161 7.59 -6.71 -1.80
N ALA A 162 8.81 -6.47 -1.31
CA ALA A 162 9.78 -5.61 -1.96
C ALA A 162 10.52 -6.24 -3.15
N ALA A 163 10.68 -7.57 -3.16
CA ALA A 163 11.45 -8.26 -4.19
C ALA A 163 10.63 -9.30 -4.97
N PRO A 164 11.08 -9.71 -6.17
CA PRO A 164 10.45 -10.80 -6.90
C PRO A 164 10.38 -12.08 -6.05
N GLY A 165 9.20 -12.69 -6.00
CA GLY A 165 8.95 -13.90 -5.20
C GLY A 165 8.76 -13.67 -3.69
N SER A 166 8.97 -12.45 -3.19
CA SER A 166 8.63 -12.09 -1.81
C SER A 166 7.11 -12.01 -1.60
N ALA A 167 6.68 -12.18 -0.36
CA ALA A 167 5.28 -12.07 0.04
C ALA A 167 5.14 -11.20 1.30
N GLY A 168 4.22 -10.25 1.28
CA GLY A 168 3.97 -9.35 2.41
C GLY A 168 2.48 -9.26 2.72
N THR A 169 2.10 -9.41 3.99
CA THR A 169 0.73 -9.18 4.45
C THR A 169 0.71 -8.19 5.59
N VAL A 170 -0.07 -7.12 5.46
CA VAL A 170 -0.32 -6.15 6.54
C VAL A 170 -1.80 -6.13 6.84
N THR A 171 -2.17 -6.33 8.10
CA THR A 171 -3.56 -6.25 8.57
C THR A 171 -3.68 -5.18 9.63
N VAL A 172 -4.57 -4.21 9.42
CA VAL A 172 -4.86 -3.11 10.34
C VAL A 172 -6.34 -3.12 10.67
N SER A 173 -6.69 -3.73 11.80
CA SER A 173 -8.06 -3.75 12.34
C SER A 173 -8.29 -2.69 13.43
N GLY A 174 -7.21 -2.10 13.97
CA GLY A 174 -7.30 -0.96 14.87
C GLY A 174 -5.99 -0.21 14.99
N GLY A 175 -6.05 1.00 15.54
CA GLY A 175 -4.89 1.89 15.65
C GLY A 175 -4.53 2.58 14.33
N THR A 176 -3.35 3.21 14.30
CA THR A 176 -2.89 4.00 13.15
C THR A 176 -1.55 3.52 12.61
N LEU A 177 -1.55 3.13 11.33
CA LEU A 177 -0.36 2.91 10.54
C LEU A 177 -0.10 4.15 9.66
N SER A 178 1.09 4.73 9.73
CA SER A 178 1.42 5.95 8.98
C SER A 178 2.87 6.03 8.53
N THR A 179 3.10 6.85 7.52
CA THR A 179 4.43 7.32 7.12
C THR A 179 4.51 8.83 7.32
N GLN A 180 5.70 9.38 7.58
CA GLN A 180 5.85 10.83 7.80
C GLN A 180 6.27 11.62 6.55
N ARG A 181 6.95 11.01 5.57
CA ARG A 181 7.47 11.73 4.40
C ARG A 181 6.92 11.23 3.08
N ARG A 182 7.02 9.92 2.79
CA ARG A 182 6.67 9.33 1.49
C ARG A 182 5.45 8.41 1.61
N SER A 183 5.41 7.38 0.76
CA SER A 183 4.24 6.58 0.44
C SER A 183 4.18 5.29 1.26
N ILE A 184 3.04 4.61 1.18
CA ILE A 184 2.95 3.18 1.47
C ILE A 184 2.82 2.47 0.12
N ILE A 185 3.66 1.48 -0.12
CA ILE A 185 3.65 0.70 -1.37
C ILE A 185 3.21 -0.74 -1.08
N VAL A 186 2.11 -1.15 -1.71
CA VAL A 186 1.53 -2.49 -1.62
C VAL A 186 1.89 -3.27 -2.89
N GLY A 187 2.91 -4.12 -2.80
CA GLY A 187 3.37 -4.94 -3.91
C GLY A 187 4.33 -4.15 -4.76
N PHE A 188 5.56 -3.98 -4.25
CA PHE A 188 6.57 -3.24 -4.99
C PHE A 188 7.09 -4.07 -6.16
N ASP A 189 7.60 -5.28 -5.90
CA ASP A 189 8.06 -6.25 -6.91
C ASP A 189 7.54 -7.68 -6.62
N GLY A 190 6.96 -7.91 -5.44
CA GLY A 190 6.41 -9.20 -5.01
C GLY A 190 4.89 -9.22 -4.88
N ASN A 191 4.40 -10.15 -4.05
CA ASN A 191 2.98 -10.38 -3.80
C ASN A 191 2.56 -9.77 -2.45
N ALA A 192 1.79 -8.70 -2.47
CA ALA A 192 1.39 -7.98 -1.27
C ALA A 192 -0.12 -8.01 -1.03
N THR A 193 -0.49 -8.04 0.25
CA THR A 193 -1.87 -7.83 0.71
C THR A 193 -1.89 -6.81 1.83
N LEU A 194 -2.75 -5.79 1.70
CA LEU A 194 -3.11 -4.84 2.75
C LEU A 194 -4.59 -5.04 3.11
N ASN A 195 -4.87 -5.37 4.37
CA ASN A 195 -6.22 -5.48 4.91
C ASN A 195 -6.49 -4.34 5.89
N VAL A 196 -7.59 -3.63 5.70
CA VAL A 196 -8.06 -2.56 6.60
C VAL A 196 -9.50 -2.87 7.01
N SER A 197 -9.73 -3.02 8.31
CA SER A 197 -11.05 -3.36 8.87
C SER A 197 -11.35 -2.57 10.13
N ASP A 198 -12.59 -2.73 10.62
CA ASP A 198 -13.06 -2.21 11.91
C ASP A 198 -12.69 -0.73 12.13
N ALA A 199 -11.80 -0.44 13.08
CA ALA A 199 -11.34 0.92 13.43
C ALA A 199 -9.91 1.21 12.95
N GLY A 200 -9.36 0.38 12.07
CA GLY A 200 -8.01 0.55 11.54
C GLY A 200 -7.86 1.82 10.70
N SER A 201 -6.71 2.49 10.81
CA SER A 201 -6.40 3.70 10.05
C SER A 201 -5.06 3.56 9.34
N VAL A 202 -5.03 3.76 8.03
CA VAL A 202 -3.82 3.77 7.19
C VAL A 202 -3.64 5.16 6.58
N LYS A 203 -2.49 5.80 6.87
CA LYS A 203 -2.22 7.21 6.53
C LYS A 203 -0.82 7.39 5.93
N PRO A 204 -0.61 7.07 4.65
CA PRO A 204 0.60 7.51 3.96
C PRO A 204 0.64 9.04 3.87
N ASN A 205 1.80 9.65 4.17
CA ASN A 205 1.96 11.10 4.03
C ASN A 205 1.84 11.57 2.58
N PHE A 206 2.38 10.80 1.64
CA PHE A 206 2.28 11.09 0.21
C PHE A 206 1.18 10.26 -0.44
N ASP A 207 1.49 9.09 -1.01
CA ASP A 207 0.52 8.29 -1.76
C ASP A 207 0.35 6.87 -1.21
N LEU A 208 -0.77 6.25 -1.58
CA LEU A 208 -0.92 4.80 -1.53
C LEU A 208 -0.70 4.25 -2.94
N LEU A 209 0.38 3.49 -3.13
CA LEU A 209 0.75 2.92 -4.41
C LEU A 209 0.56 1.40 -4.37
N VAL A 210 -0.13 0.83 -5.35
CA VAL A 210 -0.46 -0.60 -5.38
C VAL A 210 -0.03 -1.21 -6.70
N GLY A 211 0.73 -2.30 -6.67
CA GLY A 211 1.31 -2.92 -7.86
C GLY A 211 2.28 -1.97 -8.58
N PHE A 212 3.54 -1.96 -8.18
CA PHE A 212 4.46 -0.88 -8.53
C PHE A 212 5.41 -1.22 -9.70
N ARG A 213 6.01 -2.42 -9.71
CA ARG A 213 6.88 -2.90 -10.79
C ARG A 213 6.19 -3.93 -11.68
N GLN A 214 6.83 -4.22 -12.80
CA GLN A 214 6.42 -5.28 -13.72
C GLN A 214 6.23 -6.62 -12.99
N GLY A 215 5.07 -7.26 -13.18
CA GLY A 215 4.79 -8.58 -12.59
C GLY A 215 4.41 -8.59 -11.11
N SER A 216 4.50 -7.45 -10.42
CA SER A 216 4.06 -7.33 -9.03
C SER A 216 2.56 -7.58 -8.88
N GLN A 217 2.16 -8.11 -7.72
CA GLN A 217 0.76 -8.34 -7.38
C GLN A 217 0.40 -7.59 -6.10
N GLY A 218 -0.57 -6.68 -6.18
CA GLY A 218 -1.03 -5.90 -5.04
C GLY A 218 -2.51 -6.16 -4.77
N THR A 219 -2.85 -6.49 -3.51
CA THR A 219 -4.23 -6.61 -3.07
C THR A 219 -4.51 -5.65 -1.92
N VAL A 220 -5.58 -4.86 -2.03
CA VAL A 220 -6.09 -4.02 -0.94
C VAL A 220 -7.51 -4.46 -0.62
N ASN A 221 -7.77 -4.85 0.62
CA ASN A 221 -9.09 -5.19 1.12
C ASN A 221 -9.50 -4.19 2.19
N GLN A 222 -10.61 -3.50 1.99
CA GLN A 222 -11.18 -2.55 2.95
C GLN A 222 -12.62 -2.94 3.29
N SER A 223 -12.83 -3.45 4.49
CA SER A 223 -14.17 -3.79 5.01
C SER A 223 -14.65 -2.81 6.09
N GLY A 224 -13.76 -1.96 6.58
CA GLY A 224 -14.00 -0.95 7.60
C GLY A 224 -12.87 0.08 7.63
N GLY A 225 -12.77 0.83 8.73
CA GLY A 225 -11.65 1.74 8.95
C GLY A 225 -11.51 2.88 7.92
N THR A 226 -10.33 3.50 7.92
CA THR A 226 -9.99 4.61 7.03
C THR A 226 -8.68 4.41 6.30
N ILE A 227 -8.67 4.74 5.00
CA ILE A 227 -7.45 4.94 4.20
C ILE A 227 -7.43 6.42 3.79
N GLU A 228 -6.40 7.17 4.18
CA GLU A 228 -6.25 8.58 3.83
C GLU A 228 -4.91 8.81 3.14
N ALA A 229 -4.93 9.06 1.83
CA ALA A 229 -3.75 9.23 1.00
C ALA A 229 -3.79 10.55 0.22
N GLY A 230 -2.66 11.01 -0.30
CA GLY A 230 -2.59 12.08 -1.29
C GLY A 230 -3.27 11.63 -2.56
N ILE A 231 -2.65 10.69 -3.26
CA ILE A 231 -3.25 9.94 -4.35
C ILE A 231 -3.32 8.46 -3.98
N VAL A 232 -4.37 7.79 -4.45
CA VAL A 232 -4.41 6.33 -4.53
C VAL A 232 -4.14 5.94 -5.97
N PHE A 233 -3.02 5.25 -6.23
CA PHE A 233 -2.63 4.77 -7.55
C PHE A 233 -2.56 3.25 -7.56
N THR A 234 -3.25 2.62 -8.51
CA THR A 234 -3.02 1.20 -8.86
C THR A 234 -2.23 1.08 -10.15
N ASN A 235 -1.42 0.01 -10.24
CA ASN A 235 -0.43 -0.19 -11.31
C ASN A 235 0.45 1.06 -11.44
N SER A 236 1.20 1.45 -10.40
CA SER A 236 1.91 2.75 -10.29
C SER A 236 3.01 2.98 -11.36
N PHE A 237 3.68 4.14 -11.32
CA PHE A 237 4.45 4.83 -12.38
C PHE A 237 5.43 3.97 -13.21
N THR A 238 5.95 2.89 -12.66
CA THR A 238 6.90 1.97 -13.33
C THR A 238 6.31 0.60 -13.62
N GLY A 239 5.00 0.43 -13.46
CA GLY A 239 4.28 -0.80 -13.73
C GLY A 239 4.52 -1.20 -15.17
N GLY A 240 5.45 -2.11 -15.40
CA GLY A 240 5.63 -2.76 -16.68
C GLY A 240 4.50 -3.76 -16.88
N THR A 241 4.28 -4.16 -18.13
CA THR A 241 3.29 -5.17 -18.52
C THR A 241 3.29 -6.38 -17.57
N GLY A 242 2.13 -6.69 -16.97
CA GLY A 242 1.96 -7.87 -16.13
C GLY A 242 1.78 -7.59 -14.63
N SER A 243 1.86 -6.33 -14.17
CA SER A 243 1.37 -6.01 -12.82
C SER A 243 -0.15 -6.22 -12.73
N THR A 244 -0.60 -6.83 -11.63
CA THR A 244 -2.02 -7.13 -11.37
C THR A 244 -2.42 -6.57 -10.01
N VAL A 245 -3.46 -5.74 -9.98
CA VAL A 245 -3.99 -5.14 -8.76
C VAL A 245 -5.44 -5.52 -8.53
N ASN A 246 -5.75 -5.97 -7.32
CA ASN A 246 -7.10 -6.22 -6.84
C ASN A 246 -7.44 -5.29 -5.67
N VAL A 247 -8.52 -4.54 -5.78
CA VAL A 247 -9.04 -3.70 -4.69
C VAL A 247 -10.45 -4.16 -4.36
N ASN A 248 -10.70 -4.56 -3.10
CA ASN A 248 -12.01 -4.97 -2.64
C ASN A 248 -12.46 -4.05 -1.51
N MET A 249 -13.55 -3.31 -1.72
CA MET A 249 -14.12 -2.39 -0.75
C MET A 249 -15.57 -2.79 -0.44
N THR A 250 -15.80 -3.25 0.78
CA THR A 250 -17.13 -3.64 1.27
C THR A 250 -17.63 -2.72 2.39
N GLY A 251 -16.77 -1.86 2.91
CA GLY A 251 -17.08 -0.87 3.94
C GLY A 251 -15.93 0.12 4.14
N GLY A 252 -16.03 0.94 5.18
CA GLY A 252 -15.02 1.96 5.52
C GLY A 252 -15.04 3.20 4.62
N THR A 253 -14.05 4.06 4.81
CA THR A 253 -13.85 5.30 4.04
C THR A 253 -12.46 5.34 3.42
N ALA A 254 -12.38 5.57 2.12
CA ALA A 254 -11.14 5.85 1.41
C ALA A 254 -11.15 7.32 0.96
N THR A 255 -10.22 8.12 1.46
CA THR A 255 -10.08 9.54 1.10
C THR A 255 -8.79 9.75 0.33
N ALA A 256 -8.92 10.22 -0.90
CA ALA A 256 -7.81 10.74 -1.68
C ALA A 256 -7.84 12.27 -1.67
N ARG A 257 -6.77 12.89 -1.16
CA ARG A 257 -6.68 14.36 -1.06
C ARG A 257 -6.45 15.02 -2.42
N ILE A 258 -5.97 14.29 -3.41
CA ILE A 258 -5.68 14.79 -4.76
C ILE A 258 -6.51 14.07 -5.81
N ALA A 259 -6.41 12.75 -5.97
CA ALA A 259 -7.19 11.99 -6.94
C ALA A 259 -7.21 10.50 -6.58
N TYR A 260 -8.19 9.76 -7.09
CA TYR A 260 -8.26 8.32 -6.96
C TYR A 260 -8.15 7.69 -8.36
N VAL A 261 -7.06 6.97 -8.62
CA VAL A 261 -6.70 6.57 -9.99
C VAL A 261 -6.44 5.07 -10.07
N LEU A 262 -7.27 4.41 -10.86
CA LEU A 262 -7.08 3.01 -11.23
C LEU A 262 -6.29 2.92 -12.53
N GLY A 263 -5.17 2.20 -12.50
CA GLY A 263 -4.38 1.86 -13.68
C GLY A 263 -3.60 3.05 -14.24
N GLN A 264 -2.53 3.44 -13.56
CA GLN A 264 -1.71 4.58 -13.97
C GLN A 264 -0.54 4.22 -14.90
N GLY A 265 0.09 3.06 -14.71
CA GLY A 265 1.27 2.54 -15.39
C GLY A 265 0.92 1.62 -16.58
N ARG A 266 1.26 0.33 -16.52
CA ARG A 266 0.81 -0.70 -17.48
C ARG A 266 0.50 -1.99 -16.74
N GLY A 267 -0.76 -2.37 -16.65
CA GLY A 267 -1.19 -3.58 -15.94
C GLY A 267 -2.69 -3.77 -15.95
N THR A 268 -3.16 -4.70 -15.12
CA THR A 268 -4.59 -4.94 -14.90
C THR A 268 -4.98 -4.47 -13.52
N THR A 269 -6.08 -3.73 -13.41
CA THR A 269 -6.68 -3.40 -12.11
C THR A 269 -8.11 -3.89 -12.10
N THR A 270 -8.50 -4.64 -11.08
CA THR A 270 -9.90 -4.92 -10.78
C THR A 270 -10.24 -4.32 -9.43
N MET A 271 -11.23 -3.44 -9.40
CA MET A 271 -11.79 -2.89 -8.17
C MET A 271 -13.23 -3.35 -8.00
N ASN A 272 -13.54 -4.04 -6.90
CA ASN A 272 -14.88 -4.42 -6.50
C ASN A 272 -15.31 -3.56 -5.31
N HIS A 273 -16.36 -2.76 -5.46
CA HIS A 273 -16.85 -1.82 -4.45
C HIS A 273 -18.34 -2.04 -4.22
N SER A 274 -18.70 -2.67 -3.11
CA SER A 274 -20.09 -3.02 -2.77
C SER A 274 -20.65 -2.25 -1.57
N GLY A 275 -19.78 -1.61 -0.79
CA GLY A 275 -20.14 -0.76 0.35
C GLY A 275 -18.94 0.09 0.79
N GLY A 276 -19.22 1.10 1.62
CA GLY A 276 -18.22 2.11 2.00
C GLY A 276 -18.28 3.36 1.14
N VAL A 277 -17.33 4.28 1.37
CA VAL A 277 -17.30 5.60 0.74
C VAL A 277 -15.91 5.91 0.19
N ILE A 278 -15.83 6.31 -1.08
CA ILE A 278 -14.66 6.93 -1.67
C ILE A 278 -14.89 8.44 -1.75
N ASN A 279 -13.94 9.22 -1.24
CA ASN A 279 -13.96 10.68 -1.31
C ASN A 279 -12.72 11.19 -2.05
N ALA A 280 -12.92 12.03 -3.07
CA ALA A 280 -11.88 12.85 -3.68
C ALA A 280 -12.41 14.29 -3.80
N LEU A 281 -12.52 14.97 -2.67
CA LEU A 281 -13.29 16.22 -2.52
C LEU A 281 -12.42 17.49 -2.55
N THR A 282 -11.11 17.35 -2.77
CA THR A 282 -10.16 18.46 -2.74
C THR A 282 -9.18 18.36 -3.90
N ASN A 283 -8.48 19.47 -4.18
CA ASN A 283 -7.45 19.57 -5.22
C ASN A 283 -7.98 19.12 -6.59
N ASN A 284 -7.39 18.08 -7.20
CA ASN A 284 -7.84 17.58 -8.50
C ASN A 284 -9.19 16.85 -8.39
N GLY A 285 -9.44 16.13 -7.30
CA GLY A 285 -10.72 15.54 -6.95
C GLY A 285 -11.37 14.66 -8.02
N ASP A 286 -10.56 14.02 -8.84
CA ASP A 286 -11.00 13.12 -9.91
C ASP A 286 -11.00 11.67 -9.45
N PHE A 287 -11.89 10.88 -10.04
CA PHE A 287 -11.86 9.43 -10.05
C PHE A 287 -11.56 8.93 -11.46
N VAL A 288 -10.48 8.19 -11.62
CA VAL A 288 -9.99 7.76 -12.94
C VAL A 288 -9.99 6.23 -13.04
N VAL A 289 -10.49 5.71 -14.16
CA VAL A 289 -10.48 4.29 -14.51
C VAL A 289 -9.72 4.09 -15.80
N SER A 290 -8.50 3.56 -15.67
CA SER A 290 -7.45 3.50 -16.69
C SER A 290 -6.97 4.89 -17.10
N ASP A 291 -5.85 5.28 -16.50
CA ASP A 291 -5.12 6.49 -16.85
C ASP A 291 -4.12 6.21 -17.99
N GLY A 292 -3.07 5.41 -17.75
CA GLY A 292 -1.98 5.21 -18.70
C GLY A 292 -2.23 4.21 -19.84
N GLY A 293 -1.50 4.37 -20.95
CA GLY A 293 -1.57 3.50 -22.13
C GLY A 293 -1.07 2.08 -21.89
N GLY A 294 -1.89 1.08 -22.23
CA GLY A 294 -1.63 -0.33 -21.96
C GLY A 294 -2.19 -0.84 -20.63
N ASN A 295 -2.89 0.01 -19.86
CA ASN A 295 -3.68 -0.45 -18.72
C ASN A 295 -5.05 -0.96 -19.14
N THR A 296 -5.50 -1.99 -18.43
CA THR A 296 -6.89 -2.46 -18.45
C THR A 296 -7.42 -2.42 -17.03
N SER A 297 -8.29 -1.46 -16.73
CA SER A 297 -8.89 -1.29 -15.40
C SER A 297 -10.39 -1.51 -15.47
N VAL A 298 -10.89 -2.34 -14.56
CA VAL A 298 -12.30 -2.64 -14.39
C VAL A 298 -12.71 -2.21 -13.00
N TYR A 299 -13.68 -1.31 -12.92
CA TYR A 299 -14.31 -0.89 -11.67
C TYR A 299 -15.73 -1.42 -11.62
N ASN A 300 -16.00 -2.33 -10.68
CA ASN A 300 -17.30 -2.90 -10.40
C ASN A 300 -17.88 -2.22 -9.16
N ILE A 301 -18.88 -1.36 -9.33
CA ILE A 301 -19.60 -0.71 -8.23
C ILE A 301 -21.01 -1.31 -8.10
N SER A 302 -21.40 -1.61 -6.85
CA SER A 302 -22.66 -2.29 -6.54
C SER A 302 -23.14 -1.95 -5.13
N GLY A 303 -24.29 -2.51 -4.74
CA GLY A 303 -24.77 -2.43 -3.36
C GLY A 303 -24.98 -0.99 -2.88
N ALA A 304 -24.42 -0.68 -1.71
CA ALA A 304 -24.54 0.62 -1.05
C ALA A 304 -23.31 1.53 -1.22
N ALA A 305 -22.35 1.13 -2.04
CA ALA A 305 -21.12 1.89 -2.31
C ALA A 305 -21.39 3.35 -2.70
N GLN A 306 -20.57 4.27 -2.21
CA GLN A 306 -20.66 5.71 -2.51
C GLN A 306 -19.33 6.25 -3.04
N VAL A 307 -19.38 7.11 -4.05
CA VAL A 307 -18.23 7.84 -4.58
C VAL A 307 -18.58 9.32 -4.67
N ASN A 308 -17.87 10.17 -3.93
CA ASN A 308 -18.08 11.62 -3.90
C ASN A 308 -16.85 12.35 -4.40
N LEU A 309 -17.00 13.13 -5.46
CA LEU A 309 -15.89 13.74 -6.18
C LEU A 309 -16.09 15.24 -6.32
N LEU A 310 -14.99 15.98 -6.26
CA LEU A 310 -15.01 17.42 -6.51
C LEU A 310 -15.27 17.72 -7.98
N HIS A 311 -14.66 16.95 -8.90
CA HIS A 311 -14.73 17.25 -10.33
C HIS A 311 -15.23 16.04 -11.13
N ASN A 312 -14.36 15.13 -11.58
CA ASN A 312 -14.70 14.24 -12.70
C ASN A 312 -14.65 12.75 -12.38
N VAL A 313 -15.45 11.98 -13.12
CA VAL A 313 -15.16 10.58 -13.43
C VAL A 313 -14.58 10.51 -14.82
N ILE A 314 -13.42 9.89 -14.98
CA ILE A 314 -12.73 9.76 -16.27
C ILE A 314 -12.44 8.29 -16.54
N ILE A 315 -12.82 7.79 -17.71
CA ILE A 315 -12.59 6.41 -18.13
C ILE A 315 -11.80 6.42 -19.45
N GLY A 316 -10.67 5.73 -19.51
CA GLY A 316 -9.85 5.69 -20.72
C GLY A 316 -9.20 7.05 -21.00
N THR A 317 -8.31 7.48 -20.11
CA THR A 317 -7.82 8.86 -20.02
C THR A 317 -6.84 9.24 -21.13
N PHE A 318 -5.96 8.32 -21.54
CA PHE A 318 -4.93 8.52 -22.58
C PHE A 318 -5.02 7.45 -23.68
N GLU A 319 -4.43 7.73 -24.84
CA GLU A 319 -4.30 6.75 -25.94
C GLU A 319 -3.82 5.37 -25.44
N GLY A 320 -4.50 4.31 -25.89
CA GLY A 320 -4.19 2.93 -25.52
C GLY A 320 -4.60 2.51 -24.10
N SER A 321 -5.19 3.40 -23.29
CA SER A 321 -5.82 3.04 -22.03
C SER A 321 -7.20 2.42 -22.27
N ASN A 322 -7.55 1.37 -21.52
CA ASN A 322 -8.83 0.66 -21.65
C ASN A 322 -9.52 0.58 -20.29
N GLY A 323 -10.51 1.43 -20.05
CA GLY A 323 -11.25 1.50 -18.79
C GLY A 323 -12.66 0.97 -18.91
N THR A 324 -13.16 0.31 -17.87
CA THR A 324 -14.57 -0.12 -17.79
C THR A 324 -15.13 0.14 -16.40
N ILE A 325 -16.29 0.78 -16.32
CA ILE A 325 -17.13 0.82 -15.12
C ILE A 325 -18.34 -0.10 -15.33
N ASN A 326 -18.53 -1.06 -14.43
CA ASN A 326 -19.74 -1.86 -14.34
C ASN A 326 -20.50 -1.44 -13.08
N GLN A 327 -21.67 -0.83 -13.26
CA GLN A 327 -22.46 -0.29 -12.17
C GLN A 327 -23.80 -1.01 -12.07
N THR A 328 -23.96 -1.84 -11.05
CA THR A 328 -25.20 -2.58 -10.75
C THR A 328 -25.93 -2.04 -9.53
N GLY A 329 -25.32 -1.09 -8.82
CA GLY A 329 -25.82 -0.44 -7.61
C GLY A 329 -24.88 0.68 -7.19
N GLY A 330 -25.03 1.19 -5.97
CA GLY A 330 -24.24 2.31 -5.44
C GLY A 330 -24.54 3.65 -6.11
N ALA A 331 -23.88 4.70 -5.62
CA ALA A 331 -23.99 6.05 -6.15
C ALA A 331 -22.62 6.63 -6.47
N ILE A 332 -22.52 7.26 -7.65
CA ILE A 332 -21.37 8.06 -8.07
C ILE A 332 -21.85 9.49 -8.26
N VAL A 333 -21.22 10.43 -7.56
CA VAL A 333 -21.49 11.87 -7.65
C VAL A 333 -20.21 12.57 -8.11
N ALA A 334 -20.18 12.95 -9.38
CA ALA A 334 -19.16 13.82 -9.96
C ALA A 334 -19.62 15.28 -9.87
N GLY A 335 -18.76 16.16 -9.37
CA GLY A 335 -19.09 17.58 -9.28
C GLY A 335 -19.23 18.26 -10.65
N ASP A 336 -18.56 17.75 -11.68
CA ASP A 336 -18.51 18.33 -13.01
C ASP A 336 -18.87 17.34 -14.12
N ASN A 337 -17.99 16.39 -14.46
CA ASN A 337 -18.14 15.62 -15.71
C ASN A 337 -18.06 14.10 -15.51
N LEU A 338 -18.80 13.38 -16.34
CA LEU A 338 -18.52 11.98 -16.69
C LEU A 338 -17.86 11.96 -18.08
N ALA A 339 -16.57 11.65 -18.16
CA ALA A 339 -15.84 11.50 -19.41
C ALA A 339 -15.57 10.02 -19.70
N VAL A 340 -16.27 9.46 -20.68
CA VAL A 340 -16.17 8.05 -21.06
C VAL A 340 -15.43 7.94 -22.39
N GLY A 341 -14.24 7.34 -22.36
CA GLY A 341 -13.34 7.28 -23.52
C GLY A 341 -12.82 8.68 -23.84
N ARG A 342 -12.01 9.26 -22.94
CA ARG A 342 -11.51 10.63 -23.14
C ARG A 342 -10.57 10.69 -24.34
N ASP A 343 -9.46 9.96 -24.27
CA ASP A 343 -8.45 9.83 -25.34
C ASP A 343 -8.16 8.34 -25.63
N GLY A 344 -8.58 7.44 -24.73
CA GLY A 344 -8.52 5.99 -24.90
C GLY A 344 -9.90 5.36 -25.14
N VAL A 345 -10.03 4.10 -24.73
CA VAL A 345 -11.29 3.36 -24.75
C VAL A 345 -11.90 3.39 -23.36
N GLY A 346 -13.13 3.88 -23.27
CA GLY A 346 -13.91 3.88 -22.04
C GLY A 346 -15.26 3.23 -22.24
N ALA A 347 -15.64 2.38 -21.30
CA ALA A 347 -16.97 1.77 -21.26
C ALA A 347 -17.63 2.01 -19.90
N TRP A 348 -18.89 2.40 -19.88
CA TRP A 348 -19.72 2.44 -18.69
C TRP A 348 -21.00 1.63 -18.90
N ASN A 349 -21.15 0.54 -18.15
CA ASN A 349 -22.35 -0.28 -18.11
C ASN A 349 -23.18 0.05 -16.87
N LEU A 350 -24.17 0.93 -17.01
CA LEU A 350 -25.10 1.33 -15.94
C LEU A 350 -26.35 0.43 -15.98
N ALA A 351 -26.46 -0.48 -15.02
CA ALA A 351 -27.57 -1.42 -14.88
C ALA A 351 -28.39 -1.20 -13.59
N GLY A 352 -27.88 -0.44 -12.62
CA GLY A 352 -28.56 -0.09 -11.36
C GLY A 352 -27.82 1.03 -10.63
N GLY A 353 -28.38 1.54 -9.52
CA GLY A 353 -27.77 2.65 -8.77
C GLY A 353 -27.95 4.01 -9.44
N SER A 354 -27.11 4.99 -9.07
CA SER A 354 -27.13 6.34 -9.65
C SER A 354 -25.74 6.85 -10.05
N ALA A 355 -25.66 7.57 -11.16
CA ALA A 355 -24.51 8.36 -11.56
C ALA A 355 -24.99 9.80 -11.78
N SER A 356 -24.29 10.79 -11.22
CA SER A 356 -24.63 12.20 -11.44
C SER A 356 -23.43 13.06 -11.79
N ALA A 357 -23.64 13.99 -12.71
CA ALA A 357 -22.68 15.02 -13.12
C ALA A 357 -23.40 16.18 -13.82
N LYS A 358 -22.71 17.30 -14.03
CA LYS A 358 -23.25 18.41 -14.83
C LYS A 358 -23.23 18.10 -16.32
N HIS A 359 -22.23 17.36 -16.77
CA HIS A 359 -22.03 17.03 -18.18
C HIS A 359 -21.56 15.58 -18.35
N ALA A 360 -21.86 15.02 -19.52
CA ALA A 360 -21.39 13.71 -19.94
C ALA A 360 -20.76 13.81 -21.35
N PHE A 361 -19.56 13.25 -21.51
CA PHE A 361 -18.80 13.20 -22.75
C PHE A 361 -18.49 11.75 -23.12
N LEU A 362 -18.63 11.43 -24.41
CA LEU A 362 -18.45 10.10 -24.98
C LEU A 362 -17.53 10.22 -26.19
N GLY A 363 -16.27 9.79 -26.06
CA GLY A 363 -15.28 10.00 -27.12
C GLY A 363 -14.89 11.48 -27.25
N ASP A 364 -14.11 12.00 -26.29
CA ASP A 364 -13.83 13.45 -26.17
C ASP A 364 -12.77 13.96 -27.16
N PHE A 365 -11.71 13.19 -27.38
CA PHE A 365 -10.62 13.52 -28.31
C PHE A 365 -10.63 12.66 -29.58
N ASP A 366 -9.87 13.08 -30.60
CA ASP A 366 -9.72 12.35 -31.87
C ASP A 366 -9.28 10.90 -31.61
N THR A 367 -9.89 9.95 -32.33
CA THR A 367 -9.63 8.49 -32.23
C THR A 367 -10.06 7.81 -30.92
N SER A 368 -10.57 8.56 -29.94
CA SER A 368 -11.10 7.99 -28.70
C SER A 368 -12.44 7.28 -28.90
N HIS A 369 -12.74 6.32 -28.02
CA HIS A 369 -13.96 5.52 -28.08
C HIS A 369 -14.65 5.45 -26.72
N GLY A 370 -15.70 6.24 -26.55
CA GLY A 370 -16.60 6.20 -25.41
C GLY A 370 -17.85 5.37 -25.68
N THR A 371 -18.16 4.40 -24.83
CA THR A 371 -19.44 3.68 -24.85
C THR A 371 -20.12 3.76 -23.50
N MET A 372 -21.37 4.25 -23.47
CA MET A 372 -22.21 4.16 -22.28
C MET A 372 -23.47 3.35 -22.61
N LYS A 373 -23.66 2.27 -21.86
CA LYS A 373 -24.82 1.40 -21.96
C LYS A 373 -25.66 1.54 -20.68
N ILE A 374 -26.90 1.99 -20.84
CA ILE A 374 -27.84 2.17 -19.73
C ILE A 374 -28.97 1.16 -19.90
N THR A 375 -29.04 0.18 -18.99
CA THR A 375 -30.12 -0.83 -18.94
C THR A 375 -30.95 -0.75 -17.67
N GLY A 376 -30.56 0.10 -16.72
CA GLY A 376 -31.25 0.37 -15.45
C GLY A 376 -30.51 1.46 -14.66
N GLY A 377 -30.98 1.79 -13.46
CA GLY A 377 -30.42 2.88 -12.65
C GLY A 377 -30.84 4.28 -13.12
N ALA A 378 -30.17 5.31 -12.60
CA ALA A 378 -30.40 6.71 -12.94
C ALA A 378 -29.10 7.40 -13.36
N LEU A 379 -29.14 8.11 -14.48
CA LEU A 379 -28.11 9.07 -14.88
C LEU A 379 -28.73 10.47 -14.76
N ASN A 380 -28.21 11.29 -13.85
CA ASN A 380 -28.76 12.61 -13.50
C ASN A 380 -27.77 13.74 -13.78
#